data_AF-A0A7S1WFQ3-F1
#
_entry.id   AF-A0A7S1WFQ3-F1
#
_cell.length_a   1.000
_cell.length_b   1.000
_cell.length_c   1.000
_cell.angle_alpha   90.00
_cell.angle_beta   90.00
_cell.angle_gamma   90.00
#
_symmetry.space_group_name_H-M   'P 1'
#
loop_
_entity.id
_entity.type
_entity.pdbx_description
1 polymer ?
#
loop_
_entity_poly.entity_id
_entity_poly.type
_entity_poly.pdbx_seq_one_letter_code
_entity_poly.pdbx_strand_id
1 'polypeptide(L)'
;CLTGNLCRCTGYRAIHAAFHTFAGREAKTDVPGYPKEFAPYDRAACDPSFPKALVNYQLRPLSAESPDGLTTWHRVVTLEQWAALTHALAPEKPHLVVGNTSVGILEQKAGKVTRVDLNAVPELHGVQSSDSGVTAGGAESLSALISALQAGSTAQQSVAGYLSKIASRGVRNVGGWAG
;
A
#
# COMPACT_ATOMS: atom_id res chain seq x y z
N CYS A 1 3.26 -13.20 -8.36
CA CYS A 1 2.05 -13.24 -7.50
C CYS A 1 2.33 -13.43 -6.02
N LEU A 2 3.35 -14.17 -5.58
CA LEU A 2 3.56 -14.50 -4.15
C LEU A 2 4.69 -13.73 -3.44
N THR A 3 5.30 -12.72 -4.06
CA THR A 3 6.37 -11.94 -3.44
C THR A 3 5.95 -11.41 -2.07
N GLY A 4 6.70 -11.75 -1.01
CA GLY A 4 6.41 -11.39 0.38
C GLY A 4 5.61 -12.40 1.19
N ASN A 5 5.22 -13.54 0.62
CA ASN A 5 4.56 -14.61 1.37
C ASN A 5 5.60 -15.69 1.68
N LEU A 6 5.83 -15.98 2.95
CA LEU A 6 6.78 -17.01 3.39
C LEU A 6 6.05 -18.30 3.75
N CYS A 7 6.50 -19.43 3.18
CA CYS A 7 6.04 -20.76 3.56
C CYS A 7 7.26 -21.65 3.81
N ARG A 8 7.41 -22.14 5.05
CA ARG A 8 8.57 -22.95 5.44
C ARG A 8 8.46 -24.41 5.01
N CYS A 9 7.24 -24.91 4.76
CA CYS A 9 6.99 -26.35 4.64
C CYS A 9 6.82 -26.85 3.19
N THR A 10 6.06 -26.14 2.36
CA THR A 10 5.57 -26.70 1.08
C THR A 10 6.56 -26.64 -0.06
N GLY A 11 7.65 -25.87 0.08
CA GLY A 11 8.52 -25.51 -1.04
C GLY A 11 7.79 -24.78 -2.18
N TYR A 12 6.62 -24.19 -1.91
CA TYR A 12 5.72 -23.47 -2.83
C TYR A 12 5.14 -24.24 -4.02
N ARG A 13 5.65 -25.42 -4.38
CA ARG A 13 5.20 -26.17 -5.57
C ARG A 13 3.68 -26.39 -5.59
N ALA A 14 3.13 -26.90 -4.49
CA ALA A 14 1.70 -27.17 -4.40
C ALA A 14 0.84 -25.89 -4.44
N ILE A 15 1.33 -24.80 -3.84
CA ILE A 15 0.65 -23.50 -3.83
C ILE A 15 0.58 -22.93 -5.26
N HIS A 16 1.70 -22.96 -5.99
CA HIS A 16 1.74 -22.52 -7.38
C HIS A 16 0.84 -23.36 -8.27
N ALA A 17 0.87 -24.69 -8.12
CA ALA A 17 -0.01 -25.58 -8.87
C ALA A 17 -1.49 -25.26 -8.64
N ALA A 18 -1.89 -24.94 -7.41
CA ALA A 18 -3.25 -24.48 -7.12
C ALA A 18 -3.56 -23.13 -7.78
N PHE A 19 -2.65 -22.15 -7.78
CA PHE A 19 -2.90 -20.87 -8.44
C PHE A 19 -2.92 -20.95 -9.97
N HIS A 20 -2.23 -21.92 -10.57
CA HIS A 20 -2.26 -22.11 -12.01
C HIS A 20 -3.65 -22.49 -12.53
N THR A 21 -4.50 -23.11 -11.70
CA THR A 21 -5.89 -23.44 -12.09
C THR A 21 -6.73 -22.18 -12.38
N PHE A 22 -6.38 -21.03 -11.78
CA PHE A 22 -7.01 -19.73 -12.03
C PHE A 22 -6.40 -18.98 -13.23
N ALA A 23 -5.25 -19.41 -13.76
CA ALA A 23 -4.49 -18.69 -14.79
C ALA A 23 -4.80 -19.14 -16.23
N GLY A 24 -5.83 -19.97 -16.44
CA GLY A 24 -6.32 -20.35 -17.77
C GLY A 24 -5.49 -21.39 -18.54
N ARG A 25 -4.55 -22.10 -17.89
CA ARG A 25 -3.74 -23.17 -18.53
C ARG A 25 -4.30 -24.59 -18.31
N GLU A 26 -5.64 -24.70 -18.23
CA GLU A 26 -6.41 -25.86 -17.75
C GLU A 26 -6.56 -25.91 -16.22
N ALA A 27 -7.78 -26.20 -15.75
CA ALA A 27 -8.13 -26.33 -14.33
C ALA A 27 -7.58 -27.64 -13.71
N LYS A 28 -6.38 -28.05 -14.11
CA LYS A 28 -5.76 -29.32 -13.78
C LYS A 28 -4.46 -29.11 -13.03
N THR A 29 -4.23 -29.97 -12.04
CA THR A 29 -3.01 -30.01 -11.24
C THR A 29 -2.45 -31.43 -11.26
N ASP A 30 -1.12 -31.55 -11.31
CA ASP A 30 -0.39 -32.81 -11.22
C ASP A 30 0.01 -33.15 -9.77
N VAL A 31 -0.41 -32.33 -8.80
CA VAL A 31 -0.07 -32.51 -7.39
C VAL A 31 -0.80 -33.75 -6.83
N PRO A 32 -0.07 -34.77 -6.34
CA PRO A 32 -0.70 -35.95 -5.74
C PRO A 32 -1.57 -35.58 -4.54
N GLY A 33 -2.75 -36.20 -4.44
CA GLY A 33 -3.68 -35.97 -3.33
C GLY A 33 -4.67 -34.81 -3.50
N TYR A 34 -4.67 -34.13 -4.64
CA TYR A 34 -5.62 -33.04 -4.94
C TYR A 34 -6.61 -33.41 -6.07
N PRO A 35 -7.81 -32.80 -6.10
CA PRO A 35 -8.74 -32.96 -7.21
C PRO A 35 -8.11 -32.54 -8.54
N LYS A 36 -8.39 -33.30 -9.60
CA LYS A 36 -7.94 -32.97 -10.97
C LYS A 36 -8.73 -31.82 -11.59
N GLU A 37 -9.91 -31.52 -11.06
CA GLU A 37 -10.78 -30.45 -11.50
C GLU A 37 -11.34 -29.72 -10.27
N PHE A 38 -11.44 -28.40 -10.37
CA PHE A 38 -12.01 -27.54 -9.34
C PHE A 38 -13.29 -26.91 -9.89
N ALA A 39 -14.28 -26.68 -9.03
CA ALA A 39 -15.46 -25.92 -9.40
C ALA A 39 -15.05 -24.51 -9.88
N PRO A 40 -15.68 -23.97 -10.93
CA PRO A 40 -15.43 -22.61 -11.37
C PRO A 40 -15.67 -21.63 -10.21
N TYR A 41 -14.76 -20.69 -10.03
CA TYR A 41 -14.93 -19.63 -9.05
C TYR A 41 -15.89 -18.57 -9.59
N ASP A 42 -17.03 -18.41 -8.93
CA ASP A 42 -18.00 -17.35 -9.20
C ASP A 42 -17.78 -16.18 -8.24
N ARG A 43 -17.23 -15.11 -8.78
CA ARG A 43 -16.98 -13.88 -8.03
C ARG A 43 -18.26 -13.28 -7.44
N ALA A 44 -19.36 -13.29 -8.19
CA ALA A 44 -20.61 -12.66 -7.77
C ALA A 44 -21.27 -13.43 -6.62
N ALA A 45 -21.13 -14.76 -6.63
CA ALA A 45 -21.66 -15.61 -5.56
C ALA A 45 -20.75 -15.67 -4.32
N CYS A 46 -19.43 -15.57 -4.48
CA CYS A 46 -18.48 -15.81 -3.40
C CYS A 46 -17.89 -14.55 -2.74
N ASP A 47 -17.79 -13.42 -3.44
CA ASP A 47 -17.17 -12.22 -2.87
C ASP A 47 -18.15 -11.49 -1.94
N PRO A 48 -17.67 -11.01 -0.77
CA PRO A 48 -18.48 -10.14 0.07
C PRO A 48 -18.78 -8.82 -0.65
N SER A 49 -20.03 -8.38 -0.60
CA SER A 49 -20.41 -7.07 -1.11
C SER A 49 -19.73 -5.96 -0.31
N PHE A 50 -19.30 -4.89 -0.99
CA PHE A 50 -18.73 -3.73 -0.32
C PHE A 50 -19.72 -3.13 0.70
N PRO A 51 -19.29 -2.79 1.93
CA PRO A 51 -20.19 -2.24 2.95
C PRO A 51 -20.87 -0.95 2.47
N LYS A 52 -22.21 -0.97 2.35
CA LYS A 52 -23.00 0.17 1.85
C LYS A 52 -22.76 1.47 2.64
N ALA A 53 -22.49 1.35 3.95
CA ALA A 53 -22.19 2.49 4.82
C ALA A 53 -20.90 3.24 4.45
N LEU A 54 -19.98 2.60 3.72
CA LEU A 54 -18.69 3.18 3.34
C LEU A 54 -18.69 3.83 1.96
N VAL A 55 -19.72 3.60 1.12
CA VAL A 55 -19.73 4.05 -0.29
C VAL A 55 -19.67 5.57 -0.40
N ASN A 56 -20.40 6.26 0.46
CA ASN A 56 -20.46 7.73 0.49
C ASN A 56 -19.80 8.29 1.76
N TYR A 57 -18.95 7.50 2.41
CA TYR A 57 -18.30 7.95 3.63
C TYR A 57 -17.28 9.04 3.30
N GLN A 58 -17.53 10.24 3.83
CA GLN A 58 -16.59 11.34 3.75
C GLN A 58 -15.58 11.22 4.87
N LEU A 59 -14.30 11.11 4.50
CA LEU A 59 -13.20 11.15 5.45
C LEU A 59 -13.22 12.48 6.20
N ARG A 60 -13.02 12.40 7.51
CA ARG A 60 -12.98 13.55 8.40
C ARG A 60 -11.59 13.64 9.06
N PRO A 61 -11.16 14.85 9.43
CA PRO A 61 -10.01 15.01 10.30
C PRO A 61 -10.18 14.18 11.58
N LEU A 62 -9.07 13.67 12.09
CA LEU A 62 -9.06 12.87 13.32
C LEU A 62 -7.94 13.37 14.23
N SER A 63 -8.19 13.35 15.53
CA SER A 63 -7.18 13.45 16.58
C SER A 63 -7.46 12.38 17.61
N ALA A 64 -6.51 11.50 17.84
CA ALA A 64 -6.61 10.43 18.82
C ALA A 64 -5.34 10.39 19.66
N GLU A 65 -5.48 10.14 20.96
CA GLU A 65 -4.34 9.93 21.86
C GLU A 65 -4.36 8.47 22.34
N SER A 66 -3.18 7.87 22.48
CA SER A 66 -3.04 6.54 23.07
C SER A 66 -3.41 6.57 24.56
N PRO A 67 -3.86 5.44 25.14
CA PRO A 67 -4.23 5.39 26.56
C PRO A 67 -3.13 5.80 27.54
N ASP A 68 -1.86 5.65 27.15
CA ASP A 68 -0.68 6.04 27.95
C ASP A 68 -0.28 7.52 27.76
N GLY A 69 -0.97 8.28 26.91
CA GLY A 69 -0.67 9.68 26.60
C GLY A 69 0.62 9.90 25.79
N LEU A 70 1.32 8.84 25.40
CA LEU A 70 2.62 8.92 24.75
C LEU A 70 2.55 9.10 23.24
N THR A 71 1.44 8.75 22.60
CA THR A 71 1.27 8.90 21.15
C THR A 71 0.03 9.69 20.84
N THR A 72 0.19 10.75 20.07
CA THR A 72 -0.93 11.48 19.46
C THR A 72 -0.94 11.19 17.96
N TRP A 73 -2.10 10.81 17.42
CA TRP A 73 -2.31 10.56 16.00
C TRP A 73 -3.29 11.57 15.42
N HIS A 74 -2.85 12.29 14.40
CA HIS A 74 -3.69 13.16 13.60
C HIS A 74 -3.90 12.56 12.21
N ARG A 75 -5.11 12.72 11.67
CA ARG A 75 -5.37 12.61 10.23
C ARG A 75 -5.78 13.97 9.71
N VAL A 76 -5.11 14.44 8.67
CA VAL A 76 -5.44 15.65 7.92
C VAL A 76 -6.04 15.25 6.59
N VAL A 77 -7.04 16.01 6.12
CA VAL A 77 -7.71 15.74 4.83
C VAL A 77 -7.45 16.84 3.79
N THR A 78 -6.78 17.92 4.17
CA THR A 78 -6.34 18.99 3.25
C THR A 78 -4.96 19.51 3.61
N LEU A 79 -4.30 20.19 2.67
CA LEU A 79 -3.01 20.84 2.89
C LEU A 79 -3.09 21.99 3.90
N GLU A 80 -4.20 22.72 3.97
CA GLU A 80 -4.39 23.80 4.93
C GLU A 80 -4.45 23.27 6.37
N GLN A 81 -5.12 22.13 6.57
CA GLN A 81 -5.14 21.46 7.87
C GLN A 81 -3.75 20.98 8.26
N TRP A 82 -3.00 20.44 7.30
CA TRP A 82 -1.61 20.07 7.53
C TRP A 82 -0.74 21.27 7.93
N ALA A 83 -0.85 22.38 7.20
CA ALA A 83 -0.13 23.61 7.50
C ALA A 83 -0.49 24.16 8.89
N ALA A 84 -1.78 24.26 9.21
CA ALA A 84 -2.25 24.73 10.51
C ALA A 84 -1.75 23.85 11.67
N LEU A 85 -1.80 22.53 11.50
CA LEU A 85 -1.30 21.58 12.50
C LEU A 85 0.21 21.73 12.69
N THR A 86 0.98 21.87 11.60
CA THR A 86 2.43 22.06 11.68
C THR A 86 2.80 23.35 12.43
N HIS A 87 2.06 24.43 12.19
CA HIS A 87 2.23 25.67 12.93
C HIS A 87 1.91 25.52 14.42
N ALA A 88 0.83 24.80 14.76
CA ALA A 88 0.42 24.58 16.14
C ALA A 88 1.41 23.68 16.92
N LEU A 89 2.12 22.78 16.23
CA LEU A 89 3.10 21.87 16.83
C LEU A 89 4.50 22.48 16.96
N ALA A 90 4.76 23.65 16.37
CA ALA A 90 6.07 24.27 16.41
C ALA A 90 6.54 24.56 17.86
N PRO A 91 7.83 24.32 18.19
CA PRO A 91 8.94 23.96 17.31
C PRO A 91 9.10 22.44 17.05
N GLU A 92 8.22 21.61 17.58
CA GLU A 92 8.30 20.15 17.41
C GLU A 92 7.90 19.72 16.00
N LYS A 93 8.68 18.82 15.40
CA LYS A 93 8.37 18.25 14.09
C LYS A 93 7.60 16.94 14.27
N PRO A 94 6.34 16.86 13.83
CA PRO A 94 5.61 15.61 13.89
C PRO A 94 6.20 14.57 12.94
N HIS A 95 5.88 13.33 13.21
CA HIS A 95 6.22 12.21 12.36
C HIS A 95 5.18 12.04 11.26
N LEU A 96 5.58 12.21 10.00
CA LEU A 96 4.69 12.04 8.86
C LEU A 96 4.48 10.55 8.57
N VAL A 97 3.23 10.16 8.33
CA VAL A 97 2.86 8.77 8.09
C VAL A 97 2.04 8.67 6.80
N VAL A 98 2.46 7.74 5.95
CA VAL A 98 1.70 7.26 4.78
C VAL A 98 1.46 5.76 4.96
N GLY A 99 2.37 4.91 4.47
CA GLY A 99 2.26 3.44 4.57
C GLY A 99 2.72 2.84 5.90
N ASN A 100 3.40 3.62 6.74
CA ASN A 100 4.03 3.17 8.00
C ASN A 100 5.01 1.98 7.83
N THR A 101 5.55 1.77 6.62
CA THR A 101 6.44 0.65 6.27
C THR A 101 7.92 0.89 6.59
N SER A 102 8.26 2.08 7.10
CA SER A 102 9.59 2.43 7.59
C SER A 102 9.57 2.54 9.12
N VAL A 103 8.80 3.49 9.63
CA VAL A 103 8.83 3.87 11.05
C VAL A 103 8.10 2.91 11.97
N GLY A 104 7.17 2.10 11.45
CA GLY A 104 6.59 0.99 12.21
C GLY A 104 7.62 -0.09 12.58
N ILE A 105 8.80 -0.09 11.95
CA ILE A 105 9.87 -1.08 12.13
C ILE A 105 11.06 -0.48 12.89
N LEU A 106 11.33 0.82 12.69
CA LEU A 106 12.42 1.53 13.38
C LEU A 106 12.07 1.80 14.85
N GLU A 107 13.11 1.92 15.69
CA GLU A 107 12.95 2.17 17.13
C GLU A 107 12.01 3.36 17.38
N GLN A 108 10.99 3.11 18.21
CA GLN A 108 10.10 4.16 18.68
C GLN A 108 10.95 5.14 19.48
N LYS A 109 10.94 6.42 19.10
CA LYS A 109 11.60 7.47 19.89
C LYS A 109 11.09 7.38 21.33
N ALA A 110 12.01 7.41 22.30
CA ALA A 110 11.64 7.57 23.69
C ALA A 110 10.95 8.93 23.88
N GLY A 111 9.80 8.95 24.56
CA GLY A 111 9.03 10.17 24.83
C GLY A 111 7.72 10.28 24.04
N LYS A 112 7.08 11.46 24.11
CA LYS A 112 5.82 11.73 23.41
C LYS A 112 6.05 11.83 21.90
N VAL A 113 5.25 11.14 21.11
CA VAL A 113 5.34 11.11 19.64
C VAL A 113 4.03 11.57 19.01
N THR A 114 4.10 12.64 18.23
CA THR A 114 2.98 13.09 17.39
C THR A 114 3.14 12.53 15.98
N ARG A 115 2.12 11.83 15.48
CA ARG A 115 2.05 11.24 14.14
C ARG A 115 0.97 11.94 13.32
N VAL A 116 1.24 12.16 12.04
CA VAL A 116 0.30 12.81 11.11
C VAL A 116 0.15 11.96 9.86
N ASP A 117 -1.04 11.39 9.70
CA ASP A 117 -1.48 10.62 8.54
C ASP A 117 -1.83 11.55 7.37
N LEU A 118 -1.08 11.43 6.27
CA LEU A 118 -1.23 12.22 5.05
C LEU A 118 -2.03 11.50 3.96
N ASN A 119 -2.50 10.26 4.19
CA ASN A 119 -3.17 9.47 3.14
C ASN A 119 -4.47 10.12 2.63
N ALA A 120 -5.10 11.00 3.42
CA ALA A 120 -6.36 11.61 3.04
C ALA A 120 -6.22 12.99 2.35
N VAL A 121 -5.00 13.44 2.04
CA VAL A 121 -4.72 14.71 1.34
C VAL A 121 -4.61 14.47 -0.16
N PRO A 122 -5.62 14.83 -0.98
CA PRO A 122 -5.67 14.46 -2.39
C PRO A 122 -4.49 14.98 -3.23
N GLU A 123 -3.99 16.17 -2.91
CA GLU A 123 -2.89 16.82 -3.63
C GLU A 123 -1.56 16.08 -3.48
N LEU A 124 -1.44 15.22 -2.47
CA LEU A 124 -0.27 14.37 -2.24
C LEU A 124 -0.36 13.03 -2.96
N HIS A 125 -1.43 12.78 -3.71
CA HIS A 125 -1.63 11.58 -4.51
C HIS A 125 -1.66 11.88 -6.00
N GLY A 126 -1.57 10.82 -6.80
CA GLY A 126 -1.58 10.88 -8.24
C GLY A 126 -0.20 10.83 -8.85
N VAL A 127 -0.17 10.32 -10.08
CA VAL A 127 1.02 10.27 -10.92
C VAL A 127 0.67 10.86 -12.28
N GLN A 128 1.47 11.82 -12.73
CA GLN A 128 1.31 12.50 -14.01
C GLN A 128 2.56 12.29 -14.85
N SER A 129 2.37 11.86 -16.09
CA SER A 129 3.44 11.73 -17.08
C SER A 129 3.40 12.94 -18.01
N SER A 130 4.56 13.54 -18.26
CA SER A 130 4.76 14.64 -19.20
C SER A 130 5.97 14.35 -20.09
N ASP A 131 6.18 15.20 -21.10
CA ASP A 131 7.36 15.12 -21.98
C ASP A 131 8.68 15.30 -21.20
N SER A 132 8.64 15.96 -20.03
CA SER A 132 9.80 16.18 -19.17
C SER A 132 10.02 15.09 -18.12
N GLY A 133 9.11 14.13 -17.95
CA GLY A 133 9.27 13.02 -17.02
C GLY A 133 7.97 12.59 -16.32
N VAL A 134 8.11 12.11 -15.07
CA VAL A 134 6.97 11.72 -14.22
C VAL A 134 6.98 12.57 -12.95
N THR A 135 5.83 13.14 -12.61
CA THR A 135 5.57 13.79 -11.33
C THR A 135 4.63 12.90 -10.52
N ALA A 136 5.01 12.59 -9.27
CA ALA A 136 4.20 11.80 -8.36
C ALA A 136 4.02 12.54 -7.04
N GLY A 137 2.79 12.55 -6.51
CA GLY A 137 2.50 13.11 -5.21
C GLY A 137 3.25 12.36 -4.09
N GLY A 138 3.68 13.05 -3.04
CA GLY A 138 4.56 12.46 -2.01
C GLY A 138 3.94 11.32 -1.20
N ALA A 139 2.62 11.20 -1.16
CA ALA A 139 1.89 10.12 -0.50
C ALA A 139 1.49 8.98 -1.45
N GLU A 140 1.83 9.08 -2.73
CA GLU A 140 1.48 8.06 -3.71
C GLU A 140 2.25 6.76 -3.50
N SER A 141 1.59 5.63 -3.76
CA SER A 141 2.16 4.30 -3.54
C SER A 141 3.30 3.98 -4.51
N LEU A 142 4.29 3.22 -4.04
CA LEU A 142 5.33 2.65 -4.90
C LEU A 142 4.73 1.83 -6.05
N SER A 143 3.63 1.11 -5.80
CA SER A 143 2.95 0.35 -6.84
C SER A 143 2.41 1.24 -7.98
N ALA A 144 1.76 2.36 -7.67
CA ALA A 144 1.26 3.29 -8.68
C ALA A 144 2.42 3.95 -9.45
N LEU A 145 3.48 4.36 -8.75
CA LEU A 145 4.68 4.92 -9.39
C LEU A 145 5.33 3.91 -10.35
N ILE A 146 5.48 2.65 -9.93
CA ILE A 146 6.01 1.57 -10.79
C ILE A 146 5.16 1.42 -12.05
N SER A 147 3.84 1.38 -11.93
CA SER A 147 2.95 1.25 -13.09
C SER A 147 3.07 2.42 -14.06
N ALA A 148 3.17 3.65 -13.56
CA ALA A 148 3.37 4.83 -14.40
C ALA A 148 4.72 4.80 -15.13
N LEU A 149 5.80 4.43 -14.43
CA LEU A 149 7.14 4.33 -15.00
C LEU A 149 7.25 3.19 -16.03
N GLN A 150 6.53 2.09 -15.86
CA GLN A 150 6.47 0.99 -16.82
C GLN A 150 5.85 1.40 -18.15
N ALA A 151 4.92 2.36 -18.14
CA ALA A 151 4.30 2.89 -19.35
C ALA A 151 5.16 3.95 -20.08
N GLY A 152 6.31 4.31 -19.51
CA GLY A 152 7.19 5.36 -20.02
C GLY A 152 8.32 4.87 -20.94
N SER A 153 9.34 5.70 -21.07
CA SER A 153 10.61 5.46 -21.76
C SER A 153 11.39 4.26 -21.21
N THR A 154 12.37 3.78 -21.98
CA THR A 154 13.29 2.69 -21.55
C THR A 154 14.01 2.98 -20.23
N ALA A 155 14.38 4.25 -19.98
CA ALA A 155 14.99 4.66 -18.73
C ALA A 155 13.99 4.51 -17.55
N GLN A 156 12.75 4.96 -17.73
CA GLN A 156 11.69 4.83 -16.72
C GLN A 156 11.35 3.36 -16.46
N GLN A 157 11.25 2.53 -17.50
CA GLN A 157 11.06 1.09 -17.36
C GLN A 157 12.19 0.41 -16.58
N SER A 158 13.43 0.88 -16.77
CA SER A 158 14.59 0.37 -16.02
C SER A 158 14.47 0.69 -14.53
N VAL A 159 14.11 1.93 -14.19
CA VAL A 159 13.82 2.34 -12.80
C VAL A 159 12.68 1.50 -12.22
N ALA A 160 11.59 1.31 -12.96
CA ALA A 160 10.48 0.47 -12.54
C ALA A 160 10.91 -0.98 -12.28
N GLY A 161 11.83 -1.52 -13.09
CA GLY A 161 12.42 -2.84 -12.89
C GLY A 161 13.21 -2.97 -11.57
N TYR A 162 13.94 -1.92 -11.17
CA TYR A 162 14.59 -1.88 -9.86
C TYR A 162 13.59 -1.76 -8.72
N LEU A 163 12.64 -0.81 -8.82
CA LEU A 163 11.61 -0.60 -7.80
C LEU A 163 10.73 -1.84 -7.59
N SER A 164 10.48 -2.62 -8.65
CA SER A 164 9.70 -3.87 -8.57
C SER A 164 10.37 -4.96 -7.73
N LYS A 165 11.68 -4.87 -7.50
CA LYS A 165 12.45 -5.79 -6.64
C LYS A 165 12.44 -5.36 -5.18
N ILE A 166 11.99 -4.14 -4.86
CA ILE A 166 11.94 -3.62 -3.49
C ILE A 166 10.72 -4.19 -2.78
N ALA A 167 10.97 -4.94 -1.70
CA ALA A 167 9.94 -5.49 -0.82
C ALA A 167 8.86 -6.33 -1.56
N SER A 168 7.73 -6.54 -0.88
CA SER A 168 6.58 -7.28 -1.40
C SER A 168 5.55 -6.37 -2.06
N ARG A 169 4.61 -6.96 -2.81
CA ARG A 169 3.47 -6.19 -3.36
C ARG A 169 2.64 -5.54 -2.25
N GLY A 170 2.45 -6.23 -1.11
CA GLY A 170 1.73 -5.68 0.03
C GLY A 170 2.40 -4.41 0.58
N VAL A 171 3.72 -4.45 0.75
CA VAL A 171 4.50 -3.27 1.18
C VAL A 171 4.42 -2.15 0.16
N ARG A 172 4.60 -2.43 -1.14
CA ARG A 172 4.57 -1.40 -2.19
C ARG A 172 3.18 -0.79 -2.42
N ASN A 173 2.10 -1.50 -2.09
CA ASN A 173 0.74 -0.97 -2.22
C ASN A 173 0.40 0.10 -1.17
N VAL A 174 1.13 0.14 -0.05
CA VAL A 174 0.88 1.12 1.02
C VAL A 174 2.06 2.06 1.24
N GLY A 175 3.29 1.60 0.96
CA GLY A 175 4.49 2.40 1.09
C GLY A 175 4.49 3.56 0.10
N GLY A 176 4.49 4.78 0.63
CA GLY A 176 4.65 6.01 -0.14
C GLY A 176 6.06 6.08 -0.74
N TRP A 177 6.18 6.52 -1.99
CA TRP A 177 7.48 6.51 -2.67
C TRP A 177 8.52 7.48 -2.07
N ALA A 178 8.07 8.51 -1.33
CA ALA A 178 8.92 9.54 -0.73
C ALA A 178 9.31 9.27 0.74
N GLY A 179 8.83 8.18 1.37
CA GLY A 179 9.00 7.91 2.81
C GLY A 179 9.61 6.56 3.17
#